data_AF-A0A4Z0BYI0-F1
#
_entry.id   AF-A0A4Z0BYI0-F1
#
_cell.length_a   1.000
_cell.length_b   1.000
_cell.length_c   1.000
_cell.angle_alpha   90.00
_cell.angle_beta   90.00
_cell.angle_gamma   90.00
#
_symmetry.space_group_name_H-M   'P 1'
#
loop_
_entity.id
_entity.type
_entity.pdbx_description
1 polymer ?
#
loop_
_entity_poly.entity_id
_entity_poly.type
_entity_poly.pdbx_seq_one_letter_code
_entity_poly.pdbx_strand_id
1 'polypeptide(L)'
;MNERATVAAVPANQVLVRLWEMATADPRELVEIRVGACRNCWGQYHGYQYTEAEFERAFHEHVQSEAKRKRAEGEAYDPKPMREKGGAGYDAGRKPHPECPECSGRGNTRVILKDMRSLSPGARMLLRSVKVTKHGPQILLRSRLPALVKVGKHLGMWNDKFKPAPVNALTKLLDEIADRGSTIPIVHDDPELPPPRDAQDVEPEPAKAAPGAASTPVKRRYRAVRSSA
;
A
#
# COMPACT_ATOMS: atom_id res chain seq x y z
N MET A 1 -2.18 -20.20 -38.29
CA MET A 1 -2.09 -19.04 -37.36
C MET A 1 -0.61 -18.74 -37.13
N ASN A 2 0.05 -17.90 -37.92
CA ASN A 2 1.40 -17.35 -37.58
C ASN A 2 1.84 -16.18 -38.49
N GLU A 3 0.91 -15.33 -38.94
CA GLU A 3 1.24 -14.14 -39.75
C GLU A 3 1.24 -12.83 -38.94
N ARG A 4 0.88 -12.86 -37.64
CA ARG A 4 0.84 -11.65 -36.81
C ARG A 4 2.21 -11.15 -36.33
N ALA A 5 3.28 -11.92 -36.53
CA ALA A 5 4.60 -11.62 -35.98
C ALA A 5 5.49 -10.76 -36.91
N THR A 6 5.13 -10.55 -38.17
CA THR A 6 6.03 -9.94 -39.17
C THR A 6 5.95 -8.42 -39.23
N VAL A 7 4.99 -7.75 -38.57
CA VAL A 7 4.74 -6.30 -38.75
C VAL A 7 5.26 -5.42 -37.59
N ALA A 8 5.87 -5.99 -36.56
CA ALA A 8 6.60 -5.18 -35.57
C ALA A 8 7.77 -5.98 -34.99
N ALA A 9 8.97 -5.76 -35.51
CA ALA A 9 10.21 -6.30 -34.94
C ALA A 9 10.54 -5.58 -33.62
N VAL A 10 9.73 -5.80 -32.58
CA VAL A 10 10.04 -5.35 -31.22
C VAL A 10 10.95 -6.40 -30.59
N PRO A 11 12.21 -6.08 -30.30
CA PRO A 11 13.13 -7.05 -29.74
C PRO A 11 12.70 -7.42 -28.30
N ALA A 12 12.91 -8.67 -27.92
CA ALA A 12 12.42 -9.21 -26.64
C ALA A 12 12.93 -8.44 -25.41
N ASN A 13 14.15 -7.92 -25.49
CA ASN A 13 14.74 -7.06 -24.45
C ASN A 13 13.94 -5.78 -24.22
N GLN A 14 13.43 -5.12 -25.27
CA GLN A 14 12.60 -3.92 -25.13
C GLN A 14 11.28 -4.23 -24.43
N VAL A 15 10.69 -5.40 -24.69
CA VAL A 15 9.48 -5.84 -23.98
C VAL A 15 9.78 -6.07 -22.50
N LEU A 16 10.91 -6.70 -22.18
CA LEU A 16 11.33 -6.93 -20.80
C LEU A 16 11.56 -5.62 -20.04
N VAL A 17 12.24 -4.65 -20.66
CA VAL A 17 12.47 -3.31 -20.07
C VAL A 17 11.14 -2.62 -19.76
N ARG A 18 10.19 -2.62 -20.70
CA ARG A 18 8.86 -2.02 -20.45
C ARG A 18 8.07 -2.73 -19.36
N LEU A 19 8.16 -4.06 -19.29
CA LEU A 19 7.52 -4.83 -18.22
C LEU A 19 8.15 -4.51 -16.86
N TRP A 20 9.47 -4.35 -16.81
CA TRP A 20 10.17 -3.94 -15.60
C TRP A 20 9.79 -2.52 -15.16
N GLU A 21 9.79 -1.55 -16.08
CA GLU A 21 9.37 -0.17 -15.80
C GLU A 21 7.94 -0.10 -15.25
N MET A 22 7.01 -0.86 -15.84
CA MET A 22 5.63 -0.94 -15.33
C MET A 22 5.55 -1.62 -13.96
N ALA A 23 6.37 -2.66 -13.74
CA ALA A 23 6.41 -3.40 -12.50
C ALA A 23 6.93 -2.58 -11.32
N THR A 24 7.96 -1.76 -11.54
CA THR A 24 8.63 -0.96 -10.49
C THR A 24 8.10 0.47 -10.38
N ALA A 25 7.19 0.89 -11.25
CA ALA A 25 6.62 2.23 -11.21
C ALA A 25 5.93 2.54 -9.87
N ASP A 26 6.12 3.77 -9.39
CA ASP A 26 5.54 4.28 -8.15
C ASP A 26 4.17 4.95 -8.42
N PRO A 27 3.05 4.42 -7.86
CA PRO A 27 1.74 5.06 -7.96
C PRO A 27 1.69 6.47 -7.36
N ARG A 28 2.63 6.82 -6.46
CA ARG A 28 2.71 8.15 -5.83
C ARG A 28 3.11 9.25 -6.80
N GLU A 29 3.60 8.90 -7.98
CA GLU A 29 3.79 9.85 -9.09
C GLU A 29 2.45 10.32 -9.69
N LEU A 30 1.37 9.55 -9.53
CA LEU A 30 0.04 9.88 -10.04
C LEU A 30 -0.84 10.50 -8.96
N VAL A 31 -0.83 9.91 -7.77
CA VAL A 31 -1.72 10.29 -6.67
C VAL A 31 -0.94 10.37 -5.37
N GLU A 32 -1.04 11.48 -4.68
CA GLU A 32 -0.40 11.68 -3.39
C GLU A 32 -1.44 12.09 -2.35
N ILE A 33 -1.32 11.54 -1.15
CA ILE A 33 -2.05 12.03 0.01
C ILE A 33 -1.13 12.98 0.75
N ARG A 34 -1.52 14.26 0.83
CA ARG A 34 -0.81 15.28 1.60
C ARG A 34 -1.59 15.64 2.84
N VAL A 35 -0.87 15.81 3.93
CA VAL A 35 -1.40 16.28 5.21
C VAL A 35 -0.86 17.67 5.45
N GLY A 36 -1.76 18.63 5.62
CA GLY A 36 -1.40 20.02 5.84
C GLY A 36 -2.20 20.65 6.97
N ALA A 37 -1.94 21.93 7.24
CA ALA A 37 -2.56 22.67 8.31
C ALA A 37 -4.10 22.74 8.17
N CYS A 38 -4.82 22.53 9.27
CA CYS A 38 -6.23 22.87 9.34
C CYS A 38 -6.41 24.40 9.38
N ARG A 39 -7.63 24.88 9.18
CA ARG A 39 -7.96 26.31 9.12
C ARG A 39 -7.60 27.10 10.38
N ASN A 40 -7.38 26.41 11.49
CA ASN A 40 -7.16 26.98 12.81
C ASN A 40 -5.73 26.70 13.33
N CYS A 41 -4.91 25.98 12.57
CA CYS A 41 -3.58 25.55 13.02
C CYS A 41 -2.70 26.74 13.39
N TRP A 42 -2.65 27.75 12.52
CA TRP A 42 -1.71 28.87 12.64
C TRP A 42 -2.40 30.20 12.88
N GLY A 43 -3.72 30.19 13.13
CA GLY A 43 -4.47 31.40 13.42
C GLY A 43 -4.13 31.97 14.79
N GLN A 44 -4.27 33.28 14.94
CA GLN A 44 -4.11 33.93 16.24
C GLN A 44 -5.11 33.29 17.22
N TYR A 45 -4.61 32.82 18.37
CA TYR A 45 -5.40 32.04 19.35
C TYR A 45 -6.11 30.80 18.78
N HIS A 46 -5.55 30.18 17.73
CA HIS A 46 -6.19 29.11 16.96
C HIS A 46 -7.56 29.49 16.37
N GLY A 47 -7.75 30.78 16.09
CA GLY A 47 -8.90 31.26 15.35
C GLY A 47 -8.89 30.81 13.89
N TYR A 48 -10.06 30.90 13.26
CA TYR A 48 -10.21 30.53 11.85
C TYR A 48 -9.41 31.48 10.95
N GLN A 49 -8.53 30.92 10.12
CA GLN A 49 -7.75 31.67 9.14
C GLN A 49 -8.42 31.67 7.77
N TYR A 50 -8.47 32.87 7.18
CA TYR A 50 -8.94 33.07 5.82
C TYR A 50 -7.76 33.02 4.84
N THR A 51 -7.98 32.49 3.64
CA THR A 51 -7.12 32.87 2.51
C THR A 51 -7.40 34.34 2.16
N GLU A 52 -6.44 35.01 1.55
CA GLU A 52 -6.57 36.44 1.22
C GLU A 52 -7.82 36.72 0.35
N ALA A 53 -8.05 35.90 -0.67
CA ALA A 53 -9.24 36.00 -1.51
C ALA A 53 -10.55 35.63 -0.77
N GLU A 54 -10.52 34.71 0.20
CA GLU A 54 -11.70 34.44 1.04
C GLU A 54 -11.98 35.59 2.00
N PHE A 55 -10.95 36.22 2.53
CA PHE A 55 -11.06 37.35 3.44
C PHE A 55 -11.69 38.56 2.72
N GLU A 56 -11.20 38.89 1.53
CA GLU A 56 -11.76 39.97 0.72
C GLU A 56 -13.25 39.73 0.38
N ARG A 57 -13.61 38.50 -0.02
CA ARG A 57 -15.01 38.14 -0.27
C ARG A 57 -15.87 38.25 0.99
N ALA A 58 -15.40 37.70 2.10
CA ALA A 58 -16.12 37.75 3.37
C ALA A 58 -16.29 39.19 3.88
N PHE A 59 -15.26 40.02 3.71
CA PHE A 59 -15.30 41.45 4.04
C PHE A 59 -16.33 42.17 3.19
N HIS A 60 -16.31 41.99 1.86
CA HIS A 60 -17.27 42.64 0.97
C HIS A 60 -18.71 42.19 1.23
N GLU A 61 -18.92 40.89 1.51
CA GLU A 61 -20.23 40.36 1.90
C GLU A 61 -20.72 40.95 3.22
N HIS A 62 -19.83 41.05 4.22
CA HIS A 62 -20.14 41.68 5.51
C HIS A 62 -20.51 43.15 5.37
N VAL A 63 -19.74 43.91 4.58
CA VAL A 63 -20.02 45.33 4.29
C VAL A 63 -21.40 45.47 3.65
N GLN A 64 -21.71 44.64 2.65
CA GLN A 64 -23.01 44.68 1.98
C GLN A 64 -24.17 44.28 2.89
N SER A 65 -24.00 43.26 3.74
CA SER A 65 -25.05 42.79 4.63
C SER A 65 -25.34 43.82 5.73
N GLU A 66 -24.30 44.39 6.32
CA GLU A 66 -24.42 45.45 7.33
C GLU A 66 -25.02 46.72 6.73
N ALA A 67 -24.59 47.14 5.54
CA ALA A 67 -25.17 48.30 4.85
C ALA A 67 -26.67 48.10 4.55
N LYS A 68 -27.08 46.90 4.14
CA LYS A 68 -28.50 46.56 3.95
C LYS A 68 -29.27 46.59 5.27
N ARG A 69 -28.73 46.02 6.34
CA ARG A 69 -29.37 46.00 7.67
C ARG A 69 -29.56 47.42 8.20
N LYS A 70 -28.49 48.22 8.19
CA LYS A 70 -28.47 49.63 8.61
C LYS A 70 -29.46 50.49 7.80
N ARG A 71 -29.52 50.28 6.48
CA ARG A 71 -30.50 50.96 5.61
C ARG A 71 -31.95 50.58 5.96
N ALA A 72 -32.20 49.33 6.34
CA ALA A 72 -33.52 48.89 6.79
C ALA A 72 -33.87 49.45 8.19
N GLU A 73 -32.88 49.62 9.06
CA GLU A 73 -33.00 50.17 10.41
C GLU A 73 -33.00 51.72 10.43
N GLY A 74 -32.73 52.38 9.30
CA GLY A 74 -32.69 53.85 9.19
C GLY A 74 -31.44 54.49 9.79
N GLU A 75 -30.42 53.70 10.15
CA GLU A 75 -29.16 54.17 10.73
C GLU A 75 -28.10 54.45 9.66
N ALA A 76 -27.22 55.41 9.94
CA ALA A 76 -26.02 55.63 9.14
C ALA A 76 -25.10 54.39 9.21
N TYR A 77 -24.70 53.90 8.04
CA TYR A 77 -23.76 52.81 7.91
C TYR A 77 -22.35 53.31 8.26
N ASP A 78 -21.75 52.70 9.28
CA ASP A 78 -20.34 52.88 9.64
C ASP A 78 -19.61 51.55 9.33
N PRO A 79 -18.70 51.52 8.35
CA PRO A 79 -17.99 50.31 7.97
C PRO A 79 -16.99 49.91 9.06
N LYS A 80 -17.46 49.15 10.04
CA LYS A 80 -16.57 48.50 11.01
C LYS A 80 -15.82 47.35 10.34
N PRO A 81 -14.50 47.20 10.59
CA PRO A 81 -13.74 46.08 10.06
C PRO A 81 -14.29 44.76 10.61
N MET A 82 -14.37 43.76 9.74
CA MET A 82 -14.79 42.41 10.14
C MET A 82 -13.85 41.90 11.24
N ARG A 83 -14.41 41.29 12.30
CA ARG A 83 -13.59 40.72 13.37
C ARG A 83 -12.73 39.60 12.81
N GLU A 84 -11.43 39.86 12.68
CA GLU A 84 -10.44 38.87 12.25
C GLU A 84 -10.35 37.75 13.30
N LYS A 85 -11.06 36.65 13.09
CA LYS A 85 -11.12 35.56 14.06
C LYS A 85 -9.75 34.93 14.31
N GLY A 86 -8.93 34.79 13.28
CA GLY A 86 -7.57 34.22 13.35
C GLY A 86 -6.56 34.81 12.36
N GLY A 87 -6.90 35.94 11.73
CA GLY A 87 -6.09 36.61 10.71
C GLY A 87 -6.21 36.04 9.28
N ALA A 88 -5.57 36.72 8.33
CA ALA A 88 -5.42 36.29 6.94
C ALA A 88 -4.13 35.45 6.73
N GLY A 89 -3.99 34.82 5.56
CA GLY A 89 -2.78 34.08 5.19
C GLY A 89 -2.84 32.57 5.45
N TYR A 90 -4.03 31.96 5.35
CA TYR A 90 -4.16 30.51 5.42
C TYR A 90 -3.37 29.81 4.32
N ASP A 91 -2.41 28.98 4.71
CA ASP A 91 -1.71 28.06 3.81
C ASP A 91 -2.07 26.60 4.16
N ALA A 92 -2.70 25.95 3.19
CA ALA A 92 -3.07 24.55 3.26
C ALA A 92 -1.90 23.58 3.20
N GLY A 93 -0.78 23.98 2.59
CA GLY A 93 0.43 23.15 2.45
C GLY A 93 1.35 23.21 3.66
N ARG A 94 1.15 24.18 4.55
CA ARG A 94 1.95 24.33 5.76
C ARG A 94 1.81 23.11 6.68
N LYS A 95 2.90 22.73 7.34
CA LYS A 95 2.88 21.65 8.34
C LYS A 95 1.85 21.96 9.44
N PRO A 96 1.04 20.99 9.89
CA PRO A 96 0.10 21.22 10.99
C PRO A 96 0.81 21.61 12.29
N HIS A 97 0.17 22.49 13.07
CA HIS A 97 0.68 22.91 14.37
C HIS A 97 0.46 21.80 15.41
N PRO A 98 1.50 21.32 16.12
CA PRO A 98 1.40 20.15 17.00
C PRO A 98 0.36 20.31 18.11
N GLU A 99 0.20 21.52 18.63
CA GLU A 99 -0.72 21.84 19.72
C GLU A 99 -2.05 22.43 19.24
N CYS A 100 -2.39 22.31 17.95
CA CYS A 100 -3.66 22.83 17.46
C CYS A 100 -4.84 22.13 18.17
N PRO A 101 -5.76 22.87 18.83
CA PRO A 101 -6.88 22.29 19.56
C PRO A 101 -7.90 21.62 18.63
N GLU A 102 -8.04 22.10 17.39
CA GLU A 102 -9.01 21.57 16.42
C GLU A 102 -8.58 20.23 15.82
N CYS A 103 -7.33 20.15 15.33
CA CYS A 103 -6.85 18.92 14.67
C CYS A 103 -5.89 18.09 15.52
N SER A 104 -5.55 18.53 16.74
CA SER A 104 -4.60 17.87 17.66
C SER A 104 -3.27 17.53 16.98
N GLY A 105 -2.73 18.46 16.18
CA GLY A 105 -1.48 18.25 15.43
C GLY A 105 -1.57 17.30 14.22
N ARG A 106 -2.72 16.68 13.95
CA ARG A 106 -2.87 15.74 12.82
C ARG A 106 -3.02 16.44 11.48
N GLY A 107 -3.58 17.65 11.46
CA GLY A 107 -3.87 18.38 10.24
C GLY A 107 -5.01 17.80 9.41
N ASN A 108 -5.19 18.33 8.20
CA ASN A 108 -6.22 17.93 7.25
C ASN A 108 -5.60 17.21 6.05
N THR A 109 -6.11 16.02 5.78
CA THR A 109 -5.68 15.17 4.67
C THR A 109 -6.34 15.59 3.37
N ARG A 110 -5.57 15.66 2.28
CA ARG A 110 -6.05 15.97 0.93
C ARG A 110 -5.42 15.04 -0.09
N VAL A 111 -6.23 14.64 -1.06
CA VAL A 111 -5.77 13.90 -2.22
C VAL A 111 -5.31 14.91 -3.27
N ILE A 112 -4.05 14.82 -3.67
CA ILE A 112 -3.45 15.62 -4.73
C ILE A 112 -3.21 14.71 -5.93
N LEU A 113 -3.85 15.06 -7.04
CA LEU A 113 -3.56 14.46 -8.33
C LEU A 113 -2.42 15.25 -8.96
N LYS A 114 -1.34 14.55 -9.32
CA LYS A 114 -0.15 15.18 -9.88
C LYS A 114 -0.35 15.50 -11.37
N ASP A 115 0.46 16.44 -11.85
CA ASP A 115 0.50 16.77 -13.27
C ASP A 115 0.98 15.57 -14.10
N MET A 116 0.13 15.14 -15.03
CA MET A 116 0.39 13.96 -15.86
C MET A 116 1.45 14.22 -16.95
N ARG A 117 1.77 15.49 -17.25
CA ARG A 117 2.75 15.85 -18.29
C ARG A 117 4.17 15.46 -17.89
N SER A 118 4.49 15.55 -16.61
CA SER A 118 5.81 15.30 -16.04
C SER A 118 6.02 13.87 -15.49
N LEU A 119 5.15 12.92 -15.83
CA LEU A 119 5.25 11.54 -15.34
C LEU A 119 6.42 10.77 -15.95
N SER A 120 7.03 9.89 -15.15
CA SER A 120 8.01 8.91 -15.65
C SER A 120 7.37 7.95 -16.68
N PRO A 121 8.17 7.32 -17.56
CA PRO A 121 7.67 6.32 -18.51
C PRO A 121 6.89 5.18 -17.83
N GLY A 122 7.37 4.72 -16.66
CA GLY A 122 6.71 3.70 -15.86
C GLY A 122 5.35 4.15 -15.32
N ALA A 123 5.28 5.35 -14.73
CA ALA A 123 4.02 5.90 -14.21
C ALA A 123 2.99 6.15 -15.33
N ARG A 124 3.42 6.57 -16.52
CA ARG A 124 2.56 6.68 -17.70
C ARG A 124 1.97 5.32 -18.10
N MET A 125 2.75 4.25 -18.00
CA MET A 125 2.27 2.89 -18.26
C MET A 125 1.28 2.37 -17.21
N LEU A 126 1.38 2.82 -15.95
CA LEU A 126 0.42 2.49 -14.90
C LEU A 126 -0.94 3.14 -15.11
N LEU A 127 -1.00 4.31 -15.73
CA LEU A 127 -2.27 5.00 -15.98
C LEU A 127 -3.14 4.18 -16.94
N ARG A 128 -4.31 3.76 -16.47
CA ARG A 128 -5.30 3.04 -17.31
C ARG A 128 -6.22 4.04 -18.00
N SER A 129 -6.86 4.89 -17.22
CA SER A 129 -7.79 5.93 -17.69
C SER A 129 -8.08 6.92 -16.56
N VAL A 130 -8.63 8.07 -16.94
CA VAL A 130 -9.14 9.10 -16.01
C VAL A 130 -10.63 9.26 -16.26
N LYS A 131 -11.43 9.16 -15.21
CA LYS A 131 -12.90 9.32 -15.28
C LYS A 131 -13.30 10.53 -14.44
N VAL A 132 -13.89 11.53 -15.07
CA VAL A 132 -14.47 12.67 -14.35
C VAL A 132 -15.87 12.28 -13.87
N THR A 133 -16.12 12.38 -12.57
CA THR A 133 -17.41 12.09 -11.95
C THR A 133 -17.95 13.32 -11.23
N LYS A 134 -19.21 13.30 -10.80
CA LYS A 134 -19.81 14.38 -9.99
C LYS A 134 -19.00 14.70 -8.71
N HIS A 135 -18.32 13.69 -8.16
CA HIS A 135 -17.51 13.82 -6.95
C HIS A 135 -16.03 14.15 -7.23
N GLY A 136 -15.68 14.37 -8.50
CA GLY A 136 -14.32 14.70 -8.93
C GLY A 136 -13.68 13.67 -9.86
N PRO A 137 -12.44 13.92 -10.30
CA PRO A 137 -11.67 13.03 -11.16
C PRO A 137 -11.22 11.76 -10.41
N GLN A 138 -11.48 10.61 -11.01
CA GLN A 138 -11.03 9.30 -10.55
C GLN A 138 -9.93 8.78 -11.48
N ILE A 139 -8.78 8.43 -10.92
CA ILE A 139 -7.67 7.82 -11.65
C ILE A 139 -7.76 6.31 -11.50
N LEU A 140 -7.83 5.61 -12.63
CA LEU A 140 -7.80 4.16 -12.69
C LEU A 140 -6.38 3.70 -13.03
N LEU A 141 -5.82 2.85 -12.19
CA LEU A 141 -4.48 2.28 -12.36
C LEU A 141 -4.55 0.86 -12.93
N ARG A 142 -3.51 0.47 -13.68
CA ARG A 142 -3.28 -0.92 -14.09
C ARG A 142 -2.62 -1.68 -12.93
N SER A 143 -2.85 -3.00 -12.88
CA SER A 143 -2.16 -3.86 -11.91
C SER A 143 -0.71 -4.09 -12.32
N ARG A 144 0.21 -3.98 -11.35
CA ARG A 144 1.66 -4.22 -11.51
C ARG A 144 2.03 -5.70 -11.44
N LEU A 145 1.21 -6.50 -10.75
CA LEU A 145 1.51 -7.90 -10.47
C LEU A 145 1.69 -8.75 -11.74
N PRO A 146 0.86 -8.63 -12.80
CA PRO A 146 1.07 -9.41 -14.02
C PRO A 146 2.38 -9.09 -14.73
N ALA A 147 2.87 -7.85 -14.62
CA ALA A 147 4.16 -7.46 -15.19
C ALA A 147 5.30 -8.13 -14.42
N LEU A 148 5.27 -8.06 -13.07
CA LEU A 148 6.24 -8.74 -12.20
C LEU A 148 6.28 -10.26 -12.43
N VAL A 149 5.11 -10.90 -12.55
CA VAL A 149 5.03 -12.35 -12.82
C VAL A 149 5.63 -12.70 -14.18
N LYS A 150 5.43 -11.88 -15.21
CA LYS A 150 6.07 -12.13 -16.52
C LYS A 150 7.58 -11.95 -16.46
N VAL A 151 8.05 -10.94 -15.74
CA VAL A 151 9.49 -10.69 -15.54
C VAL A 151 10.14 -11.85 -14.80
N GLY A 152 9.63 -12.27 -13.64
CA GLY A 152 10.25 -13.38 -12.91
C GLY A 152 10.12 -14.73 -13.63
N LYS A 153 9.11 -14.93 -14.50
CA LYS A 153 9.04 -16.12 -15.38
C LYS A 153 10.16 -16.08 -16.41
N HIS A 154 10.43 -14.91 -16.99
CA HIS A 154 11.56 -14.73 -17.90
C HIS A 154 12.91 -14.92 -17.20
N LEU A 155 13.02 -14.51 -15.93
CA LEU A 155 14.20 -14.73 -15.08
C LEU A 155 14.31 -16.15 -14.51
N GLY A 156 13.32 -17.02 -14.74
CA GLY A 156 13.32 -18.39 -14.19
C GLY A 156 13.12 -18.49 -12.68
N MET A 157 12.53 -17.46 -12.04
CA MET A 157 12.24 -17.47 -10.59
C MET A 157 11.17 -18.50 -10.21
N TRP A 158 10.26 -18.82 -11.14
CA TRP A 158 9.23 -19.85 -10.99
C TRP A 158 9.62 -21.08 -11.80
N ASN A 159 10.61 -21.81 -11.29
CA ASN A 159 10.90 -23.16 -11.77
C ASN A 159 10.07 -24.15 -10.96
N ASP A 160 8.95 -24.62 -11.52
CA ASP A 160 8.20 -25.78 -10.97
C ASP A 160 9.02 -27.08 -10.99
N LYS A 161 10.21 -27.03 -11.60
CA LYS A 161 11.23 -28.07 -11.56
C LYS A 161 12.40 -27.56 -10.75
N PHE A 162 12.28 -27.59 -9.43
CA PHE A 162 13.46 -27.61 -8.57
C PHE A 162 14.25 -28.85 -8.98
N LYS A 163 15.29 -28.69 -9.80
CA LYS A 163 16.29 -29.74 -9.96
C LYS A 163 17.15 -29.63 -8.70
N PRO A 164 17.02 -30.53 -7.71
CA PRO A 164 18.03 -30.58 -6.66
C PRO A 164 19.39 -30.65 -7.36
N ALA A 165 20.37 -29.90 -6.86
CA ALA A 165 21.74 -29.99 -7.34
C ALA A 165 22.08 -31.48 -7.51
N PRO A 166 22.69 -31.88 -8.63
CA PRO A 166 22.83 -33.29 -8.93
C PRO A 166 23.60 -33.96 -7.79
N VAL A 167 22.87 -34.76 -7.01
CA VAL A 167 23.37 -35.74 -6.03
C VAL A 167 24.49 -36.60 -6.63
N ASN A 168 24.60 -36.60 -7.96
CA ASN A 168 25.64 -37.17 -8.80
C ASN A 168 27.08 -36.90 -8.33
N ALA A 169 27.42 -35.81 -7.65
CA ALA A 169 28.79 -35.62 -7.16
C ALA A 169 29.09 -36.53 -5.95
N LEU A 170 28.13 -36.62 -5.02
CA LEU A 170 28.21 -37.48 -3.84
C LEU A 170 27.99 -38.94 -4.18
N THR A 171 27.07 -39.25 -5.10
CA THR A 171 26.85 -40.63 -5.57
C THR A 171 28.04 -41.12 -6.41
N LYS A 172 28.66 -40.28 -7.25
CA LYS A 172 29.92 -40.65 -7.92
C LYS A 172 31.06 -40.90 -6.95
N LEU A 173 31.15 -40.11 -5.87
CA LEU A 173 32.11 -40.37 -4.80
C LEU A 173 31.80 -41.68 -4.06
N LEU A 174 30.53 -41.97 -3.79
CA LEU A 174 30.11 -43.23 -3.18
C LEU A 174 30.41 -44.43 -4.09
N ASP A 175 30.17 -44.31 -5.39
CA ASP A 175 30.50 -45.33 -6.39
C ASP A 175 32.03 -45.50 -6.50
N GLU A 176 32.81 -44.41 -6.50
CA GLU A 176 34.29 -44.48 -6.47
C GLU A 176 34.85 -45.10 -5.19
N ILE A 177 34.22 -44.84 -4.04
CA ILE A 177 34.61 -45.42 -2.74
C ILE A 177 34.23 -46.90 -2.69
N ALA A 178 33.06 -47.28 -3.24
CA ALA A 178 32.63 -48.66 -3.37
C ALA A 178 33.53 -49.46 -4.32
N ASP A 179 33.92 -48.88 -5.46
CA ASP A 179 34.82 -49.49 -6.45
C ASP A 179 36.27 -49.61 -5.94
N ARG A 180 36.72 -48.68 -5.10
CA ARG A 180 38.04 -48.75 -4.43
C ARG A 180 38.10 -49.74 -3.27
N GLY A 181 37.00 -50.42 -2.97
CA GLY A 181 36.97 -51.57 -2.07
C GLY A 181 37.74 -51.35 -0.78
N SER A 182 37.38 -50.36 0.03
CA SER A 182 37.91 -50.30 1.39
C SER A 182 37.23 -51.39 2.22
N THR A 183 37.82 -52.58 2.26
CA THR A 183 37.59 -53.54 3.34
C THR A 183 38.24 -53.00 4.60
N ILE A 184 37.67 -51.95 5.17
CA ILE A 184 37.93 -51.59 6.56
C ILE A 184 36.92 -52.44 7.35
N PRO A 185 37.35 -53.44 8.12
CA PRO A 185 36.45 -54.14 9.01
C PRO A 185 35.89 -53.11 10.01
N ILE A 186 34.57 -52.96 10.01
CA ILE A 186 33.88 -52.20 11.06
C ILE A 186 33.98 -53.06 12.31
N VAL A 187 34.97 -52.78 13.16
CA VAL A 187 35.07 -53.38 14.49
C VAL A 187 33.95 -52.75 15.32
N HIS A 188 32.88 -53.51 15.56
CA HIS A 188 31.81 -53.13 16.50
C HIS A 188 32.25 -53.39 17.94
N ASP A 189 33.38 -52.83 18.38
CA ASP A 189 33.78 -52.84 19.78
C ASP A 189 33.66 -51.43 20.37
N ASP A 190 32.46 -50.86 20.27
CA ASP A 190 32.07 -49.70 21.08
C ASP A 190 31.32 -50.23 22.31
N PRO A 191 31.94 -50.26 23.52
CA PRO A 191 31.32 -50.81 24.73
C PRO A 191 30.13 -49.98 25.27
N GLU A 192 29.71 -48.92 24.58
CA GLU A 192 28.60 -48.05 24.99
C GLU A 192 27.42 -48.03 24.01
N LEU A 193 27.42 -48.80 22.93
CA LEU A 193 26.22 -48.90 22.07
C LEU A 193 25.21 -49.88 22.69
N PRO A 194 23.97 -49.44 23.00
CA PRO A 194 22.92 -50.37 23.40
C PRO A 194 22.59 -51.31 22.23
N PRO A 195 22.21 -52.57 22.52
CA PRO A 195 21.88 -53.53 21.48
C PRO A 195 20.71 -53.01 20.62
N PRO A 196 20.64 -53.42 19.33
CA PRO A 196 19.54 -53.02 18.45
C PRO A 196 18.22 -53.42 19.09
N ARG A 197 17.32 -52.45 19.25
CA ARG A 197 15.98 -52.70 19.80
C ARG A 197 15.20 -53.57 18.83
N ASP A 198 14.64 -54.67 19.33
CA ASP A 198 13.74 -55.52 18.56
C ASP A 198 12.50 -54.71 18.14
N ALA A 199 11.94 -55.02 16.97
CA ALA A 199 10.87 -54.26 16.32
C ALA A 199 9.54 -54.16 17.11
N GLN A 200 9.50 -54.69 18.34
CA GLN A 200 8.34 -54.72 19.22
C GLN A 200 8.33 -53.57 20.25
N ASP A 201 9.43 -52.80 20.38
CA ASP A 201 9.58 -51.72 21.39
C ASP A 201 9.27 -50.31 20.85
N VAL A 202 8.62 -50.18 19.70
CA VAL A 202 8.17 -48.88 19.18
C VAL A 202 6.70 -48.68 19.58
N GLU A 203 6.46 -47.94 20.66
CA GLU A 203 5.12 -47.40 20.90
C GLU A 203 4.70 -46.53 19.70
N PRO A 204 3.46 -46.66 19.21
CA PRO A 204 3.04 -45.92 18.03
C PRO A 204 3.02 -44.41 18.30
N GLU A 205 3.71 -43.64 17.46
CA GLU A 205 3.61 -42.17 17.46
C GLU A 205 2.14 -41.75 17.42
N PRO A 206 1.71 -40.75 18.23
CA PRO A 206 0.36 -40.23 18.12
C PRO A 206 0.15 -39.64 16.72
N ALA A 207 -0.88 -40.13 16.04
CA ALA A 207 -1.21 -39.79 14.66
C ALA A 207 -1.18 -38.27 14.42
N LYS A 208 -0.30 -37.82 13.51
CA LYS A 208 -0.29 -36.45 13.01
C LYS A 208 -1.65 -36.12 12.40
N ALA A 209 -2.33 -35.13 12.96
CA ALA A 209 -3.58 -34.60 12.44
C ALA A 209 -3.40 -34.11 10.99
N ALA A 210 -4.26 -34.59 10.09
CA ALA A 210 -4.28 -34.17 8.69
C ALA A 210 -4.64 -32.68 8.56
N PRO A 211 -4.02 -31.93 7.63
CA PRO A 211 -4.40 -30.54 7.38
C PRO A 211 -5.65 -30.49 6.51
N GLY A 212 -6.80 -30.20 7.09
CA GLY A 212 -8.01 -29.94 6.30
C GLY A 212 -9.32 -30.07 7.07
N ALA A 213 -9.69 -29.05 7.83
CA ALA A 213 -11.09 -28.80 8.17
C ALA A 213 -11.35 -27.30 8.21
N ALA A 214 -12.16 -26.84 7.24
CA ALA A 214 -12.63 -25.47 7.15
C ALA A 214 -13.34 -25.06 8.44
N SER A 215 -12.98 -23.90 8.97
CA SER A 215 -13.68 -23.26 10.08
C SER A 215 -15.12 -22.92 9.68
N THR A 216 -16.10 -23.62 10.25
CA THR A 216 -17.50 -23.22 10.25
C THR A 216 -17.71 -22.05 11.22
N PRO A 217 -18.52 -21.03 10.87
CA PRO A 217 -18.72 -19.88 11.74
C PRO A 217 -19.62 -20.26 12.92
N VAL A 218 -19.12 -20.06 14.14
CA VAL A 218 -19.88 -20.17 15.38
C VAL A 218 -20.97 -19.08 15.39
N LYS A 219 -22.23 -19.47 15.25
CA LYS A 219 -23.37 -18.57 15.48
C LYS A 219 -23.43 -18.24 16.99
N ARG A 220 -22.93 -17.07 17.38
CA ARG A 220 -23.18 -16.49 18.71
C ARG A 220 -24.69 -16.25 18.88
N ARG A 221 -25.36 -17.09 19.68
CA ARG A 221 -26.68 -16.78 20.22
C ARG A 221 -26.51 -15.76 21.35
N TYR A 222 -26.86 -14.51 21.10
CA TYR A 222 -27.01 -13.51 22.15
C TYR A 222 -28.28 -13.85 22.96
N ARG A 223 -28.11 -14.10 24.27
CA ARG A 223 -29.22 -14.25 25.22
C ARG A 223 -29.63 -12.83 25.64
N ALA A 224 -30.81 -12.40 25.22
CA ALA A 224 -31.38 -11.13 25.66
C ALA A 224 -31.64 -11.19 27.18
N VAL A 225 -31.00 -10.28 27.92
CA VAL A 225 -31.33 -10.01 29.31
C VAL A 225 -32.60 -9.16 29.29
N ARG A 226 -33.72 -9.72 29.77
CA ARG A 226 -34.94 -8.96 30.01
C ARG A 226 -34.69 -8.01 31.18
N SER A 227 -34.85 -6.71 30.95
CA SER A 227 -35.02 -5.75 32.05
C SER A 227 -36.40 -5.97 32.64
N SER A 228 -36.45 -6.28 33.93
CA SER A 228 -37.67 -6.17 34.73
C SER A 228 -37.80 -4.73 35.22
N ALA A 229 -39.05 -4.30 35.33
CA ALA A 229 -39.55 -2.98 35.73
C ALA A 229 -38.94 -2.42 37.01
#